data_AF-A0A7Y3SE33-F1
#
_entry.id   AF-A0A7Y3SE33-F1
#
_cell.length_a   1.000
_cell.length_b   1.000
_cell.length_c   1.000
_cell.angle_alpha   90.00
_cell.angle_beta   90.00
_cell.angle_gamma   90.00
#
_symmetry.space_group_name_H-M   'P 1'
#
loop_
_entity.id
_entity.type
_entity.pdbx_description
1 polymer ?
#
loop_
_entity_poly.entity_id
_entity_poly.type
_entity_poly.pdbx_seq_one_letter_code
_entity_poly.pdbx_strand_id
1 'polypeptide(L)'
;ARIGITAVLHTWGSAMTHHPHVHMIVPGGGIALDGSHWISSRPAFLLPVRVLGKLFRHLFLTRLLQFHDAGRLAFFGSAAPLADRQAFVKYLSPVRRKRWIVYAKPPFAGPEAVLAYLSRYTHRVAISNSRLIAFDETDVTFRYKDYRRDGCDRQQVMTLAVDEFIRRFL
;
A
#
# COMPACT_ATOMS: atom_id res chain seq x y z
N ALA A 1 11.17 -24.07 1.56
CA ALA A 1 10.77 -23.55 2.88
C ALA A 1 9.37 -22.95 2.80
N ARG A 2 8.57 -23.10 3.85
CA ARG A 2 7.28 -22.42 4.06
C ARG A 2 7.54 -21.08 4.75
N ILE A 3 7.15 -19.99 4.09
CA ILE A 3 7.38 -18.61 4.55
C ILE A 3 6.09 -18.07 5.18
N GLY A 4 6.21 -17.36 6.30
CA GLY A 4 5.11 -16.61 6.91
C GLY A 4 5.02 -15.19 6.35
N ILE A 5 3.84 -14.59 6.31
CA ILE A 5 3.65 -13.21 5.84
C ILE A 5 2.58 -12.55 6.70
N THR A 6 2.86 -11.31 7.14
CA THR A 6 1.84 -10.42 7.70
C THR A 6 1.67 -9.25 6.75
N ALA A 7 0.44 -9.02 6.28
CA ALA A 7 0.12 -7.97 5.32
C ALA A 7 -1.02 -7.08 5.83
N VAL A 8 -0.90 -5.78 5.62
CA VAL A 8 -1.91 -4.77 5.98
C VAL A 8 -2.18 -3.89 4.77
N LEU A 9 -3.45 -3.80 4.36
CA LEU A 9 -3.91 -2.93 3.27
C LEU A 9 -4.19 -1.53 3.83
N HIS A 10 -3.56 -0.53 3.23
CA HIS A 10 -3.80 0.89 3.50
C HIS A 10 -4.29 1.58 2.23
N THR A 11 -5.26 2.49 2.34
CA THR A 11 -5.92 3.15 1.21
C THR A 11 -5.62 4.64 1.09
N TRP A 12 -4.73 5.19 1.93
CA TRP A 12 -4.47 6.63 2.03
C TRP A 12 -2.99 6.99 1.96
N GLY A 13 -2.69 8.11 1.31
CA GLY A 13 -1.38 8.75 1.38
C GLY A 13 -1.28 9.69 2.58
N SER A 14 -0.12 10.33 2.77
CA SER A 14 0.01 11.34 3.84
C SER A 14 -1.00 12.49 3.66
N ALA A 15 -1.33 12.91 2.44
CA ALA A 15 -2.34 13.93 2.18
C ALA A 15 -3.80 13.43 2.34
N MET A 16 -4.00 12.20 2.85
CA MET A 16 -5.27 11.49 2.94
C MET A 16 -5.97 11.29 1.59
N THR A 17 -5.25 11.43 0.49
CA THR A 17 -5.76 11.10 -0.84
C THR A 17 -5.74 9.59 -1.06
N HIS A 18 -6.65 9.10 -1.92
CA HIS A 18 -6.74 7.69 -2.26
C HIS A 18 -5.40 7.17 -2.81
N HIS A 19 -4.79 6.24 -2.09
CA HIS A 19 -3.47 5.68 -2.36
C HIS A 19 -3.40 4.23 -1.84
N PRO A 20 -4.07 3.27 -2.49
CA PRO A 20 -4.05 1.87 -2.07
C PRO A 20 -2.65 1.27 -2.17
N HIS A 21 -2.16 0.73 -1.05
CA HIS A 21 -0.88 0.04 -0.95
C HIS A 21 -0.92 -1.00 0.18
N VAL A 22 -0.05 -2.00 0.09
CA VAL A 22 0.04 -3.07 1.10
C VAL A 22 1.38 -2.98 1.79
N HIS A 23 1.35 -2.90 3.12
CA HIS A 23 2.51 -3.08 3.98
C HIS A 23 2.67 -4.55 4.30
N MET A 24 3.84 -5.12 3.99
CA MET A 24 4.12 -6.54 4.24
C MET A 24 5.37 -6.69 5.09
N ILE A 25 5.29 -7.54 6.10
CA ILE A 25 6.45 -8.11 6.80
C ILE A 25 6.58 -9.56 6.35
N VAL A 26 7.77 -9.89 5.87
CA VAL A 26 8.15 -11.24 5.45
C VAL A 26 9.46 -11.58 6.17
N PRO A 27 9.55 -12.73 6.84
CA PRO A 27 10.78 -13.13 7.50
C PRO A 27 11.85 -13.45 6.46
N GLY A 28 13.11 -13.25 6.84
CA GLY A 28 14.28 -13.56 6.01
C GLY A 28 14.57 -15.06 5.92
N GLY A 29 13.56 -15.90 5.75
CA GLY A 29 13.65 -17.36 5.71
C GLY A 29 12.29 -18.02 5.94
N GLY A 30 12.28 -19.32 6.16
CA GLY A 30 11.07 -20.07 6.48
C GLY A 30 11.36 -21.43 7.07
N ILE A 31 10.33 -22.13 7.52
CA ILE A 31 10.46 -23.50 8.06
C ILE A 31 10.63 -24.46 6.87
N ALA A 32 11.47 -25.49 7.00
CA ALA A 32 11.58 -26.57 6.03
C ALA A 32 10.21 -27.21 5.77
N LEU A 33 10.02 -27.81 4.58
CA LEU A 33 8.70 -28.32 4.20
C LEU A 33 8.24 -29.52 5.06
N ASP A 34 9.21 -30.26 5.58
CA ASP A 34 9.04 -31.34 6.57
C ASP A 34 8.91 -30.82 8.02
N GLY A 35 9.02 -29.51 8.24
CA GLY A 35 8.93 -28.89 9.56
C GLY A 35 10.19 -29.00 10.43
N SER A 36 11.25 -29.64 9.96
CA SER A 36 12.36 -30.07 10.83
C SER A 36 13.31 -28.95 11.27
N HIS A 37 13.49 -27.91 10.45
CA HIS A 37 14.45 -26.84 10.73
C HIS A 37 14.09 -25.52 10.03
N TRP A 38 14.79 -24.45 10.41
CA TRP A 38 14.72 -23.15 9.75
C TRP A 38 15.67 -23.06 8.55
N ILE A 39 15.17 -22.54 7.43
CA ILE A 39 15.95 -22.26 6.22
C ILE A 39 16.05 -20.74 6.06
N SER A 40 17.23 -20.19 6.34
CA SER A 40 17.52 -18.77 6.20
C SER A 40 17.68 -18.35 4.74
N SER A 41 17.28 -17.12 4.44
CA SER A 41 17.55 -16.45 3.16
C SER A 41 18.92 -15.76 3.17
N ARG A 42 19.28 -15.14 2.04
CA ARG A 42 20.49 -14.33 1.93
C ARG A 42 20.41 -13.09 2.85
N PRO A 43 21.50 -12.65 3.48
CA PRO A 43 21.47 -11.58 4.49
C PRO A 43 20.92 -10.23 3.99
N ALA A 44 21.14 -9.87 2.73
CA ALA A 44 20.76 -8.56 2.20
C ALA A 44 19.26 -8.45 1.92
N PHE A 45 18.75 -9.29 1.02
CA PHE A 45 17.34 -9.29 0.61
C PHE A 45 16.88 -10.73 0.38
N LEU A 46 15.66 -11.02 0.86
CA LEU A 46 14.98 -12.28 0.61
C LEU A 46 14.75 -12.52 -0.90
N LEU A 47 14.40 -11.46 -1.64
CA LEU A 47 14.07 -11.53 -3.06
C LEU A 47 14.68 -10.35 -3.85
N PRO A 48 15.00 -10.52 -5.14
CA PRO A 48 15.43 -9.43 -6.01
C PRO A 48 14.34 -8.35 -6.16
N VAL A 49 14.50 -7.21 -5.46
CA VAL A 49 13.49 -6.14 -5.37
C VAL A 49 13.06 -5.58 -6.74
N ARG A 50 13.99 -5.46 -7.69
CA ARG A 50 13.71 -4.95 -9.04
C ARG A 50 12.77 -5.87 -9.83
N VAL A 51 12.80 -7.17 -9.57
CA VAL A 51 11.95 -8.17 -10.23
C VAL A 51 10.56 -8.18 -9.60
N LEU A 52 10.47 -7.98 -8.27
CA LEU A 52 9.21 -7.96 -7.53
C LEU A 52 8.19 -6.98 -8.13
N GLY A 53 8.58 -5.75 -8.46
CA GLY A 53 7.66 -4.79 -9.05
C GLY A 53 7.08 -5.24 -10.40
N LYS A 54 7.91 -5.87 -11.25
CA LYS A 54 7.47 -6.41 -12.54
C LYS A 54 6.55 -7.62 -12.36
N LEU A 55 6.93 -8.55 -11.48
CA LEU A 55 6.17 -9.76 -11.20
C LEU A 55 4.82 -9.43 -10.56
N PHE A 56 4.81 -8.55 -9.54
CA PHE A 56 3.59 -8.11 -8.89
C PHE A 56 2.63 -7.44 -9.88
N ARG A 57 3.12 -6.52 -10.72
CA ARG A 57 2.32 -5.91 -11.80
C ARG A 57 1.69 -6.97 -12.70
N HIS A 58 2.47 -7.94 -13.15
CA HIS A 58 1.96 -9.02 -14.01
C HIS A 58 0.87 -9.82 -13.30
N LEU A 59 1.16 -10.36 -12.11
CA LEU A 59 0.22 -11.18 -11.36
C LEU A 59 -1.05 -10.42 -10.99
N PHE A 60 -0.93 -9.17 -10.52
CA PHE A 60 -2.06 -8.34 -10.15
C PHE A 60 -2.98 -8.10 -11.34
N LEU A 61 -2.44 -7.66 -12.49
CA LEU A 61 -3.26 -7.38 -13.67
C LEU A 61 -3.86 -8.64 -14.29
N THR A 62 -3.16 -9.77 -14.24
CA THR A 62 -3.70 -11.07 -14.67
C THR A 62 -4.87 -11.49 -13.79
N ARG A 63 -4.72 -11.44 -12.46
CA ARG A 63 -5.80 -11.80 -11.52
C ARG A 63 -6.97 -10.82 -11.59
N LEU A 64 -6.70 -9.53 -11.78
CA LEU A 64 -7.74 -8.52 -11.94
C LEU A 64 -8.59 -8.77 -13.20
N LEU A 65 -7.95 -9.14 -14.32
CA LEU A 65 -8.69 -9.57 -15.52
C LEU A 65 -9.48 -10.85 -15.29
N GLN A 66 -8.93 -11.85 -14.60
CA GLN A 66 -9.66 -13.07 -14.26
C GLN A 66 -10.90 -12.76 -13.39
N PHE A 67 -10.81 -11.80 -12.47
CA PHE A 67 -11.97 -11.39 -11.67
C PHE A 67 -13.00 -10.61 -12.47
N HIS A 68 -12.56 -9.82 -13.45
CA HIS A 68 -13.48 -9.18 -14.41
C HIS A 68 -14.20 -10.23 -15.25
N ASP A 69 -13.45 -11.13 -15.90
CA ASP A 69 -13.98 -12.20 -16.76
C ASP A 69 -14.93 -13.14 -15.99
N ALA A 70 -14.71 -13.32 -14.68
CA ALA A 70 -15.56 -14.11 -13.80
C ALA A 70 -16.74 -13.33 -13.18
N GLY A 71 -16.97 -12.07 -13.55
CA GLY A 71 -18.06 -11.24 -13.01
C GLY A 71 -17.94 -10.92 -11.52
N ARG A 72 -16.72 -10.97 -10.96
CA ARG A 72 -16.45 -10.75 -9.52
C ARG A 72 -16.13 -9.30 -9.17
N LEU A 73 -16.10 -8.42 -10.16
CA LEU A 73 -15.86 -6.99 -9.96
C LEU A 73 -17.17 -6.24 -10.18
N ALA A 74 -17.49 -5.33 -9.24
CA ALA A 74 -18.59 -4.41 -9.37
C ALA A 74 -18.06 -3.02 -9.73
N PHE A 75 -18.78 -2.33 -10.63
CA PHE A 75 -18.43 -1.01 -11.12
C PHE A 75 -19.62 -0.07 -10.96
N PHE A 76 -19.36 1.15 -10.48
CA PHE A 76 -20.41 2.11 -10.12
C PHE A 76 -20.07 3.50 -10.63
N GLY A 77 -21.10 4.35 -10.79
CA GLY A 77 -20.95 5.75 -11.19
C GLY A 77 -20.14 5.90 -12.49
N SER A 78 -19.13 6.76 -12.48
CA SER A 78 -18.25 6.99 -13.63
C SER A 78 -17.43 5.78 -14.06
N ALA A 79 -17.30 4.76 -13.20
CA ALA A 79 -16.62 3.51 -13.53
C ALA A 79 -17.55 2.46 -14.15
N ALA A 80 -18.88 2.65 -14.16
CA ALA A 80 -19.84 1.68 -14.70
C ALA A 80 -19.50 1.14 -16.11
N PRO A 81 -18.99 1.97 -17.07
CA PRO A 81 -18.58 1.47 -18.38
C PRO A 81 -17.47 0.42 -18.35
N LEU A 82 -16.70 0.31 -17.25
CA LEU A 82 -15.66 -0.70 -17.08
C LEU A 82 -16.20 -2.12 -16.82
N ALA A 83 -17.52 -2.28 -16.65
CA ALA A 83 -18.16 -3.59 -16.67
C ALA A 83 -17.99 -4.26 -18.05
N ASP A 84 -17.94 -3.49 -19.14
CA ASP A 84 -17.59 -4.01 -20.45
C ASP A 84 -16.12 -4.43 -20.51
N ARG A 85 -15.87 -5.63 -21.05
CA ARG A 85 -14.53 -6.23 -21.10
C ARG A 85 -13.58 -5.44 -22.00
N GLN A 86 -14.07 -4.94 -23.13
CA GLN A 86 -13.21 -4.20 -24.07
C GLN A 86 -12.79 -2.86 -23.47
N ALA A 87 -13.73 -2.15 -22.84
CA ALA A 87 -13.48 -0.94 -22.07
C ALA A 87 -12.49 -1.21 -20.92
N PHE A 88 -12.65 -2.30 -20.18
CA PHE A 88 -11.75 -2.67 -19.08
C PHE A 88 -10.32 -2.97 -19.54
N VAL A 89 -10.16 -3.77 -20.60
CA VAL A 89 -8.83 -4.07 -21.16
C VAL A 89 -8.16 -2.79 -21.68
N LYS A 90 -8.92 -1.92 -22.35
CA LYS A 90 -8.43 -0.61 -22.81
C LYS A 90 -7.97 0.26 -21.63
N TYR A 91 -8.75 0.30 -20.56
CA TYR A 91 -8.42 1.01 -19.32
C TYR A 91 -7.12 0.51 -18.67
N LEU A 92 -6.89 -0.81 -18.65
CA LEU A 92 -5.68 -1.39 -18.07
C LEU A 92 -4.42 -1.26 -18.95
N SER A 93 -4.58 -0.99 -20.25
CA SER A 93 -3.45 -0.87 -21.20
C SER A 93 -2.34 0.11 -20.75
N PRO A 94 -2.62 1.36 -20.36
CA PRO A 94 -1.58 2.27 -19.87
C PRO A 94 -0.93 1.78 -18.57
N VAL A 95 -1.68 1.10 -17.70
CA VAL A 95 -1.20 0.60 -16.41
C VAL A 95 -0.15 -0.51 -16.59
N ARG A 96 -0.28 -1.33 -17.64
CA ARG A 96 0.70 -2.37 -18.01
C ARG A 96 2.08 -1.78 -18.35
N ARG A 97 2.11 -0.58 -18.91
CA ARG A 97 3.36 0.10 -19.34
C ARG A 97 4.04 0.85 -18.20
N LYS A 98 3.27 1.29 -17.19
CA LYS A 98 3.84 1.98 -16.02
C LYS A 98 4.82 1.08 -15.26
N ARG A 99 5.91 1.66 -14.76
CA ARG A 99 6.83 0.99 -13.84
C ARG A 99 6.19 0.93 -12.46
N TRP A 100 5.99 -0.27 -11.94
CA TRP A 100 5.50 -0.49 -10.59
C TRP A 100 6.68 -0.58 -9.64
N ILE A 101 6.62 0.20 -8.56
CA ILE A 101 7.69 0.30 -7.58
C ILE A 101 7.29 -0.53 -6.38
N VAL A 102 8.13 -1.53 -6.06
CA VAL A 102 8.09 -2.23 -4.78
C VAL A 102 9.25 -1.70 -3.97
N TYR A 103 8.93 -1.20 -2.78
CA TYR A 103 9.93 -0.81 -1.81
C TYR A 103 10.17 -1.97 -0.84
N ALA A 104 11.41 -2.41 -0.74
CA ALA A 104 11.83 -3.43 0.22
C ALA A 104 13.07 -2.94 0.97
N LYS A 105 13.14 -3.28 2.25
CA LYS A 105 14.29 -3.05 3.12
C LYS A 105 14.87 -4.40 3.58
N PRO A 106 16.15 -4.44 3.96
CA PRO A 106 16.72 -5.57 4.70
C PRO A 106 15.92 -5.88 5.98
N PRO A 107 16.10 -7.08 6.57
CA PRO A 107 15.41 -7.50 7.78
C PRO A 107 15.52 -6.48 8.92
N PHE A 108 14.47 -6.39 9.74
CA PHE A 108 14.46 -5.56 10.94
C PHE A 108 15.53 -6.02 11.94
N ALA A 109 16.04 -5.09 12.75
CA ALA A 109 17.10 -5.35 13.74
C ALA A 109 16.64 -6.14 14.98
N GLY A 110 15.49 -6.83 14.94
CA GLY A 110 14.95 -7.59 16.07
C GLY A 110 13.41 -7.58 16.17
N PRO A 111 12.85 -8.38 17.09
CA PRO A 111 11.40 -8.51 17.30
C PRO A 111 10.72 -7.21 17.76
N GLU A 112 11.42 -6.36 18.52
CA GLU A 112 10.91 -5.06 18.98
C GLU A 112 10.64 -4.13 17.79
N ALA A 113 11.54 -4.12 16.81
CA ALA A 113 11.39 -3.33 15.59
C ALA A 113 10.24 -3.83 14.70
N VAL A 114 10.01 -5.15 14.69
CA VAL A 114 8.86 -5.77 14.02
C VAL A 114 7.55 -5.36 14.69
N LEU A 115 7.49 -5.44 16.04
CA LEU A 115 6.30 -5.03 16.80
C LEU A 115 6.00 -3.54 16.62
N ALA A 116 7.04 -2.68 16.70
CA ALA A 116 6.90 -1.25 16.47
C ALA A 116 6.49 -0.90 15.03
N TYR A 117 6.83 -1.73 14.05
CA TYR A 117 6.30 -1.61 12.69
C TYR A 117 4.81 -1.97 12.69
N LEU A 118 4.46 -3.19 13.10
CA LEU A 118 3.08 -3.67 13.05
C LEU A 118 2.10 -2.77 13.82
N SER A 119 2.47 -2.29 15.00
CA SER A 119 1.62 -1.42 15.82
C SER A 119 1.28 -0.11 15.09
N ARG A 120 2.24 0.50 14.40
CA ARG A 120 2.00 1.73 13.63
C ARG A 120 1.03 1.53 12.48
N TYR A 121 1.04 0.38 11.81
CA TYR A 121 0.20 0.15 10.63
C TYR A 121 -1.15 -0.48 10.96
N THR A 122 -1.30 -1.09 12.14
CA THR A 122 -2.58 -1.67 12.60
C THR A 122 -3.43 -0.66 13.39
N HIS A 123 -2.80 0.26 14.13
CA HIS A 123 -3.51 1.19 15.02
C HIS A 123 -3.66 2.62 14.48
N ARG A 124 -2.91 2.97 13.43
CA ARG A 124 -3.01 4.30 12.79
C ARG A 124 -3.62 4.11 11.42
N VAL A 125 -4.88 4.50 11.28
CA VAL A 125 -5.69 4.34 10.06
C VAL A 125 -5.26 5.39 9.02
N ALA A 126 -6.08 6.41 8.75
CA ALA A 126 -5.80 7.41 7.72
C ALA A 126 -4.83 8.52 8.20
N ILE A 127 -4.95 8.94 9.47
CA ILE A 127 -4.15 10.02 10.05
C ILE A 127 -3.91 9.79 11.55
N SER A 128 -2.75 10.20 12.05
CA SER A 128 -2.45 10.18 13.49
C SER A 128 -2.79 11.51 14.15
N ASN A 129 -3.29 11.49 15.39
CA ASN A 129 -3.68 12.71 16.13
C ASN A 129 -2.58 13.80 16.16
N SER A 130 -1.31 13.42 16.28
CA SER A 130 -0.19 14.38 16.27
C SER A 130 -0.03 15.18 14.97
N ARG A 131 -0.71 14.77 13.90
CA ARG A 131 -0.72 15.49 12.62
C ARG A 131 -1.84 16.52 12.55
N LEU A 132 -2.88 16.42 13.37
CA LEU A 132 -3.93 17.45 13.47
C LEU A 132 -3.33 18.68 14.15
N ILE A 133 -3.55 19.85 13.56
CA ILE A 133 -3.05 21.14 14.05
C ILE A 133 -4.20 21.95 14.63
N ALA A 134 -5.29 22.08 13.87
CA ALA A 134 -6.48 22.83 14.25
C ALA A 134 -7.70 22.20 13.59
N PHE A 135 -8.85 22.38 14.22
CA PHE A 135 -10.15 22.00 13.71
C PHE A 135 -11.18 22.96 14.30
N ASP A 136 -12.07 23.45 13.46
CA ASP A 136 -13.27 24.19 13.84
C ASP A 136 -14.49 23.61 13.09
N GLU A 137 -15.64 24.28 13.17
CA GLU A 137 -16.87 23.77 12.56
C GLU A 137 -16.81 23.68 11.03
N THR A 138 -15.91 24.42 10.37
CA THR A 138 -15.84 24.49 8.91
C THR A 138 -14.66 23.73 8.34
N ASP A 139 -13.53 23.70 9.03
CA ASP A 139 -12.26 23.26 8.48
C ASP A 139 -11.42 22.40 9.42
N VAL A 140 -10.65 21.49 8.82
CA VAL A 140 -9.63 20.67 9.49
C VAL A 140 -8.26 21.00 8.90
N THR A 141 -7.33 21.42 9.76
CA THR A 141 -5.94 21.71 9.40
C THR A 141 -4.99 20.63 9.92
N PHE A 142 -4.17 20.06 9.04
CA PHE A 142 -3.24 18.99 9.41
C PHE A 142 -1.91 19.01 8.64
N ARG A 143 -0.88 18.43 9.25
CA ARG A 143 0.44 18.23 8.67
C ARG A 143 0.47 17.03 7.74
N TYR A 144 1.10 17.15 6.59
CA TYR A 144 1.35 16.06 5.66
C TYR A 144 2.77 16.11 5.09
N LYS A 145 3.20 14.99 4.52
CA LYS A 145 4.49 14.86 3.82
C LYS A 145 4.29 15.12 2.33
N ASP A 146 4.88 16.19 1.81
CA ASP A 146 5.02 16.39 0.37
C ASP A 146 6.28 15.68 -0.12
N TYR A 147 6.09 14.49 -0.71
CA TYR A 147 7.19 13.65 -1.19
C TYR A 147 7.92 14.23 -2.41
N ARG A 148 7.45 15.35 -2.98
CA ARG A 148 8.14 16.09 -4.06
C ARG A 148 9.16 17.09 -3.53
N ARG A 149 9.15 17.37 -2.22
CA ARG A 149 10.06 18.31 -1.55
C ARG A 149 11.05 17.56 -0.67
N ASP A 150 12.24 18.12 -0.52
CA ASP A 150 13.32 17.57 0.28
C ASP A 150 13.51 18.35 1.59
N GLY A 151 14.24 17.74 2.54
CA GLY A 151 14.60 18.39 3.80
C GLY A 151 13.41 18.79 4.68
N CYS A 152 13.54 19.94 5.34
CA CYS A 152 12.50 20.51 6.23
C CYS A 152 11.21 20.83 5.47
N ASP A 153 11.30 21.25 4.20
CA ASP A 153 10.16 21.60 3.35
C ASP A 153 9.28 20.41 2.99
N ARG A 154 9.71 19.19 3.31
CA ARG A 154 8.90 18.00 3.16
C ARG A 154 7.69 17.98 4.09
N GLN A 155 7.75 18.63 5.26
CA GLN A 155 6.58 18.77 6.13
C GLN A 155 5.78 20.00 5.69
N GLN A 156 4.55 19.78 5.26
CA GLN A 156 3.65 20.83 4.80
C GLN A 156 2.34 20.78 5.60
N VAL A 157 1.58 21.85 5.55
CA VAL A 157 0.26 21.97 6.19
C VAL A 157 -0.80 22.11 5.11
N MET A 158 -1.94 21.47 5.29
CA MET A 158 -3.13 21.72 4.47
C MET A 158 -4.36 21.86 5.34
N THR A 159 -5.31 22.64 4.84
CA THR A 159 -6.64 22.83 5.43
C THR A 159 -7.67 22.34 4.43
N LEU A 160 -8.63 21.55 4.91
CA LEU A 160 -9.75 21.03 4.13
C LEU A 160 -11.04 21.34 4.84
N ALA A 161 -12.11 21.60 4.08
CA ALA A 161 -13.45 21.59 4.62
C ALA A 161 -13.76 20.24 5.28
N VAL A 162 -14.59 20.24 6.32
CA VAL A 162 -14.90 19.04 7.13
C VAL A 162 -15.43 17.89 6.29
N ASP A 163 -16.30 18.17 5.32
CA ASP A 163 -16.89 17.17 4.41
C ASP A 163 -15.82 16.50 3.52
N GLU A 164 -14.89 17.29 2.97
CA GLU A 164 -13.78 16.77 2.19
C GLU A 164 -12.78 15.98 3.05
N PHE A 165 -12.56 16.40 4.30
CA PHE A 165 -11.75 15.63 5.25
C PHE A 165 -12.38 14.26 5.54
N ILE A 166 -13.70 14.23 5.82
CA ILE A 166 -14.44 12.98 6.07
C ILE A 166 -14.45 12.09 4.83
N ARG A 167 -14.70 12.65 3.64
CA ARG A 167 -14.66 11.90 2.37
C ARG A 167 -13.29 11.29 2.09
N ARG A 168 -12.21 11.94 2.55
CA ARG A 168 -10.85 11.40 2.46
C ARG A 168 -10.53 10.40 3.57
N PHE A 169 -11.17 10.50 4.73
CA PHE A 169 -10.91 9.62 5.86
C PHE A 169 -11.62 8.26 5.72
N LEU A 170 -12.84 8.26 5.18
CA LEU A 170 -13.65 7.07 4.89
C LEU A 170 -13.25 6.42 3.55
#